data_AF-A0A529HMR7-F1
#
_entry.id   AF-A0A529HMR7-F1
#
_cell.length_a   1.000
_cell.length_b   1.000
_cell.length_c   1.000
_cell.angle_alpha   90.00
_cell.angle_beta   90.00
_cell.angle_gamma   90.00
#
_symmetry.space_group_name_H-M   'P 1'
#
loop_
_entity.id
_entity.type
_entity.pdbx_description
1 polymer ?
#
loop_
_entity_poly.entity_id
_entity_poly.type
_entity_poly.pdbx_seq_one_letter_code
_entity_poly.pdbx_strand_id
1 'polypeptide(L)' 'ITLTRREFECLKWAACGKSAWDISQILGVSKRTVTFHQENAKAKLGVRTINQAVVRMAARARS' A
#
# COMPACT_ATOMS: atom_id res chain seq x y z
N ILE A 1 6.42 13.65 -2.46
CA ILE A 1 6.23 12.19 -2.68
C ILE A 1 4.74 11.96 -2.87
N THR A 2 4.35 11.52 -4.06
CA THR A 2 2.95 11.28 -4.41
C THR A 2 2.79 9.81 -4.77
N LEU A 3 1.91 9.11 -4.06
CA LEU A 3 1.55 7.73 -4.38
C LEU A 3 0.59 7.73 -5.57
N THR A 4 0.69 6.71 -6.42
CA THR A 4 -0.37 6.47 -7.41
C THR A 4 -1.64 6.03 -6.70
N ARG A 5 -2.78 6.12 -7.39
CA ARG A 5 -4.06 5.61 -6.88
C ARG A 5 -3.97 4.16 -6.43
N ARG A 6 -3.33 3.28 -7.21
CA ARG A 6 -3.20 1.85 -6.89
C ARG A 6 -2.27 1.60 -5.69
N GLU A 7 -1.18 2.33 -5.58
CA GLU A 7 -0.29 2.27 -4.41
C GLU A 7 -1.04 2.69 -3.13
N PHE A 8 -1.80 3.78 -3.20
CA PHE A 8 -2.61 4.26 -2.08
C PHE A 8 -3.71 3.27 -1.70
N GLU A 9 -4.47 2.75 -2.67
CA GLU A 9 -5.51 1.73 -2.42
C GLU A 9 -4.94 0.48 -1.74
N CYS A 10 -3.77 0.00 -2.19
CA CYS A 10 -3.10 -1.15 -1.56
C CYS A 10 -2.70 -0.86 -0.11
N LEU A 11 -2.13 0.32 0.17
CA LEU A 11 -1.77 0.70 1.54
C LEU A 11 -3.00 0.95 2.43
N LYS A 12 -4.10 1.50 1.87
CA LYS A 12 -5.36 1.72 2.58
C LYS A 12 -5.93 0.40 3.10
N TRP A 13 -6.02 -0.62 2.24
CA TRP A 13 -6.52 -1.92 2.67
C TRP A 13 -5.55 -2.66 3.60
N ALA A 14 -4.24 -2.51 3.40
CA ALA A 14 -3.25 -3.02 4.34
C ALA A 14 -3.40 -2.39 5.74
N ALA A 15 -3.71 -1.09 5.82
CA ALA A 15 -4.01 -0.41 7.07
C ALA A 15 -5.27 -0.98 7.77
N CYS A 16 -6.22 -1.52 7.01
CA CYS A 16 -7.38 -2.25 7.50
C CYS A 16 -7.09 -3.73 7.83
N GLY A 17 -5.82 -4.15 7.88
CA GLY A 17 -5.40 -5.51 8.23
C GLY A 17 -5.59 -6.54 7.12
N LYS A 18 -5.85 -6.13 5.87
CA LYS A 18 -6.04 -7.06 4.75
C LYS A 18 -4.70 -7.58 4.22
N SER A 19 -4.64 -8.87 3.92
CA SER A 19 -3.46 -9.49 3.31
C SER A 19 -3.35 -9.09 1.83
N ALA A 20 -2.17 -9.27 1.22
CA ALA A 20 -2.00 -9.03 -0.22
C ALA A 20 -2.94 -9.92 -1.08
N TRP A 21 -3.34 -11.08 -0.56
CA TRP A 21 -4.33 -11.92 -1.22
C TRP A 21 -5.73 -11.31 -1.12
N ASP A 22 -6.19 -10.89 0.07
CA ASP A 22 -7.50 -10.24 0.24
C ASP A 22 -7.61 -8.97 -0.61
N ILE A 23 -6.55 -8.16 -0.63
CA ILE A 23 -6.47 -6.93 -1.43
C ILE A 23 -6.60 -7.25 -2.92
N SER A 24 -6.02 -8.36 -3.37
CA SER A 24 -6.12 -8.79 -4.77
C SER A 24 -7.56 -9.09 -5.16
N GLN A 25 -8.31 -9.73 -4.26
CA GLN A 25 -9.74 -10.02 -4.46
C GLN A 25 -10.56 -8.73 -4.45
N ILE A 26 -10.27 -7.81 -3.52
CA ILE A 26 -10.99 -6.52 -3.41
C ILE A 26 -10.76 -5.63 -4.63
N LEU A 27 -9.53 -5.58 -5.16
CA LEU A 27 -9.16 -4.68 -6.26
C LEU A 27 -9.32 -5.31 -7.65
N GLY A 28 -9.68 -6.60 -7.73
CA GLY A 28 -9.85 -7.33 -9.00
C GLY A 28 -8.54 -7.50 -9.79
N VAL A 29 -7.42 -7.70 -9.09
CA VAL A 29 -6.08 -7.87 -9.70
C VAL A 29 -5.38 -9.09 -9.11
N SER A 30 -4.22 -9.47 -9.66
CA SER A 30 -3.43 -10.56 -9.09
C SER A 30 -2.75 -10.17 -7.77
N LYS A 31 -2.49 -11.13 -6.89
CA LYS A 31 -1.65 -10.93 -5.69
C LYS A 31 -0.28 -10.34 -6.05
N ARG A 32 0.31 -10.78 -7.17
CA ARG A 32 1.60 -10.25 -7.67
C ARG A 32 1.50 -8.76 -8.00
N THR A 33 0.39 -8.33 -8.60
CA THR A 33 0.12 -6.90 -8.91
C THR A 33 0.00 -6.08 -7.63
N VAL A 34 -0.67 -6.61 -6.60
CA VAL A 34 -0.73 -5.96 -5.28
C VAL A 34 0.68 -5.83 -4.67
N THR A 35 1.46 -6.90 -4.65
CA THR A 35 2.84 -6.87 -4.14
C THR A 35 3.68 -5.84 -4.90
N PHE A 36 3.58 -5.77 -6.23
CA PHE A 36 4.28 -4.78 -7.03
C PHE A 36 3.94 -3.33 -6.63
N HIS A 37 2.66 -3.00 -6.47
CA HIS A 37 2.26 -1.67 -6.00
C HIS A 37 2.71 -1.41 -4.56
N GLN A 38 2.67 -2.42 -3.70
CA GLN A 38 3.17 -2.33 -2.32
C GLN A 38 4.69 -2.06 -2.25
N GLU A 39 5.50 -2.73 -3.07
CA GLU A 39 6.94 -2.47 -3.18
C GLU A 39 7.22 -1.05 -3.70
N ASN A 40 6.52 -0.59 -4.74
CA ASN A 40 6.68 0.76 -5.25
C ASN A 40 6.28 1.82 -4.21
N ALA A 41 5.21 1.57 -3.45
CA ALA A 41 4.79 2.46 -2.36
C ALA A 41 5.86 2.52 -1.25
N LYS A 42 6.44 1.37 -0.86
CA LYS A 42 7.54 1.33 0.12
C LYS A 42 8.76 2.10 -0.37
N ALA A 43 9.17 1.90 -1.63
CA ALA A 43 10.29 2.60 -2.23
C ALA A 43 10.07 4.12 -2.24
N LYS A 44 8.89 4.57 -2.71
CA LYS A 44 8.51 6.00 -2.71
C LYS A 44 8.49 6.60 -1.32
N LEU A 45 8.01 5.86 -0.33
CA LEU A 45 7.95 6.31 1.05
C LEU A 45 9.29 6.16 1.79
N GLY A 46 10.31 5.54 1.19
CA GLY A 46 11.62 5.32 1.80
C GLY A 46 11.60 4.37 3.00
N VAL A 47 10.77 3.33 2.96
CA VAL A 47 10.57 2.36 4.05
C VAL A 47 10.83 0.93 3.59
N ARG A 48 10.99 0.01 4.55
CA ARG A 48 11.30 -1.41 4.27
C ARG A 48 10.11 -2.34 4.42
N THR A 49 9.12 -1.97 5.24
CA THR A 49 7.95 -2.82 5.53
C THR A 49 6.63 -2.12 5.17
N ILE A 50 5.59 -2.93 4.95
CA ILE A 50 4.24 -2.41 4.67
C ILE A 50 3.67 -1.66 5.88
N ASN A 51 3.95 -2.14 7.10
CA ASN A 51 3.52 -1.44 8.31
C ASN A 51 4.16 -0.05 8.41
N GLN A 52 5.46 0.07 8.10
CA GLN A 52 6.11 1.39 8.03
C GLN A 52 5.50 2.28 6.93
N ALA A 53 5.14 1.71 5.78
CA ALA A 53 4.49 2.43 4.69
C ALA A 53 3.12 2.96 5.10
N VAL A 54 2.30 2.13 5.77
CA VAL A 54 1.00 2.50 6.32
C VAL A 54 1.14 3.66 7.32
N VAL A 55 2.08 3.57 8.26
CA VAL A 55 2.34 4.62 9.25
C VAL A 55 2.73 5.95 8.57
N ARG A 56 3.66 5.91 7.60
CA ARG A 56 4.08 7.13 6.87
C ARG A 56 2.97 7.72 6.00
N MET A 57 2.15 6.88 5.37
CA MET A 57 0.98 7.32 4.61
C MET A 57 -0.02 8.04 5.52
N ALA A 58 -0.36 7.45 6.67
CA ALA A 58 -1.29 8.04 7.63
C ALA A 58 -0.77 9.34 8.26
N ALA A 59 0.54 9.45 8.52
CA ALA A 59 1.15 10.67 9.03
C ALA A 59 1.01 11.85 8.06
N ARG A 60 1.10 11.60 6.74
CA ARG A 60 0.99 12.62 5.69
C ARG A 60 -0.44 13.08 5.41
N ALA A 61 -1.46 12.28 5.73
CA ALA A 61 -2.86 12.67 5.53
C ALA A 61 -3.36 13.68 6.58
N ARG A 62 -2.56 13.97 7.61
CA ARG A 62 -2.85 14.90 8.71
C ARG A 62 -2.09 16.23 8.58
N SER A 63 -1.50 16.49 7.41
CA SER A 63 -0.70 17.68 7.08
C SER A 63 -1.39 18.45 5.98
#